data_AF-B9SKY6-F1
#
_entry.id   AF-B9SKY6-F1
#
_cell.length_a   1.000
_cell.length_b   1.000
_cell.length_c   1.000
_cell.angle_alpha   90.00
_cell.angle_beta   90.00
_cell.angle_gamma   90.00
#
_symmetry.space_group_name_H-M   'P 1'
#
loop_
_entity.id
_entity.type
_entity.pdbx_description
1 polymer ?
#
loop_
_entity_poly.entity_id
_entity_poly.type
_entity_poly.pdbx_seq_one_letter_code
_entity_poly.pdbx_strand_id
1 'polypeptide(L)'
;MEPQNSSSSASICASVSSDKKIDTTNQSVPTCIDGERGSSATKIAPCSSSSSSSSSSPTVKNRCRSCNKKVGLTGFACRCGKVFCGMHRYSDEHRCTFDYKEFDRQILVKHNPVIRGDKLDDRV
;
A
#
# COMPACT_ATOMS: atom_id res chain seq x y z
N MET A 1 -40.37 48.83 -11.99
CA MET A 1 -39.08 49.50 -12.21
C MET A 1 -38.10 48.91 -11.20
N GLU A 2 -37.23 48.01 -11.67
CA GLU A 2 -35.99 47.63 -10.96
C GLU A 2 -34.96 48.78 -11.03
N PRO A 3 -33.81 48.66 -10.34
CA PRO A 3 -32.69 47.99 -11.01
C PRO A 3 -31.96 46.95 -10.14
N GLN A 4 -31.57 45.88 -10.84
CA GLN A 4 -30.53 44.90 -10.57
C GLN A 4 -29.20 45.55 -10.12
N ASN A 5 -28.57 45.02 -9.07
CA ASN A 5 -27.15 45.25 -8.80
C ASN A 5 -26.34 44.04 -9.28
N SER A 6 -25.71 44.24 -10.44
CA SER A 6 -24.77 43.34 -11.10
C SER A 6 -23.34 43.70 -10.74
N SER A 7 -22.53 42.73 -10.30
CA SER A 7 -21.05 42.74 -10.37
C SER A 7 -20.56 41.32 -10.01
N SER A 8 -20.42 40.39 -10.95
CA SER A 8 -19.31 40.18 -11.90
C SER A 8 -17.99 39.69 -11.27
N SER A 9 -17.82 38.35 -11.35
CA SER A 9 -16.64 37.56 -11.70
C SER A 9 -15.23 37.92 -11.18
N ALA A 10 -14.60 36.96 -10.48
CA ALA A 10 -13.22 36.56 -10.76
C ALA A 10 -12.96 35.12 -10.31
N SER A 11 -12.89 34.22 -11.28
CA SER A 11 -12.28 32.90 -11.13
C SER A 11 -10.76 33.06 -11.15
N ILE A 12 -10.09 32.68 -10.07
CA ILE A 12 -8.62 32.55 -10.07
C ILE A 12 -8.26 31.07 -10.20
N CYS A 13 -8.02 30.65 -11.43
CA CYS A 13 -7.25 29.44 -11.72
C CYS A 13 -5.75 29.82 -11.71
N ALA A 14 -4.99 29.22 -10.80
CA ALA A 14 -3.53 29.30 -10.81
C ALA A 14 -2.97 27.91 -11.14
N SER A 15 -2.62 27.73 -12.40
CA SER A 15 -1.79 26.62 -12.89
C SER A 15 -0.34 27.08 -12.89
N VAL A 16 0.54 26.42 -12.15
CA VAL A 16 1.99 26.47 -12.40
C VAL A 16 2.55 25.06 -12.34
N SER A 17 2.90 24.55 -13.52
CA SER A 17 3.73 23.36 -13.71
C SER A 17 5.16 23.68 -13.28
N SER A 18 5.81 22.74 -12.60
CA SER A 18 7.26 22.73 -12.46
C SER A 18 7.74 21.29 -12.34
N ASP A 19 8.15 20.76 -13.49
CA ASP A 19 8.90 19.51 -13.66
C ASP A 19 10.20 19.55 -12.87
N LYS A 20 10.34 18.71 -11.85
CA LYS A 20 11.63 18.42 -11.22
C LYS A 20 12.10 17.04 -11.68
N LYS A 21 12.95 17.06 -12.71
CA LYS A 21 13.70 15.91 -13.24
C LYS A 21 14.55 15.32 -12.11
N ILE A 22 14.29 14.07 -11.73
CA ILE A 22 15.21 13.24 -10.94
C ILE A 22 16.04 12.41 -11.92
N ASP A 23 17.34 12.70 -11.96
CA ASP A 23 18.35 11.95 -12.71
C ASP A 23 18.58 10.59 -12.03
N THR A 24 18.12 9.52 -12.67
CA THR A 24 18.45 8.15 -12.27
C THR A 24 19.62 7.69 -13.11
N THR A 25 20.82 7.83 -12.55
CA THR A 25 22.05 7.28 -13.10
C THR A 25 21.98 5.75 -13.09
N ASN A 26 22.05 5.20 -14.29
CA ASN A 26 21.98 3.82 -14.70
C ASN A 26 23.28 3.07 -14.31
N GLN A 27 23.17 2.01 -13.52
CA GLN A 27 24.28 1.09 -13.27
C GLN A 27 23.96 -0.26 -13.91
N SER A 28 24.64 -0.46 -15.04
CA SER A 28 24.62 -1.63 -15.92
C SER A 28 25.00 -2.93 -15.21
N VAL A 29 24.28 -4.01 -15.50
CA VAL A 29 24.82 -5.39 -15.43
C VAL A 29 24.41 -6.16 -16.69
N PRO A 30 25.29 -7.01 -17.25
CA PRO A 30 25.23 -7.44 -18.65
C PRO A 30 24.39 -8.71 -18.86
N THR A 31 23.83 -8.78 -20.05
CA THR A 31 23.23 -9.95 -20.70
C THR A 31 24.22 -11.09 -20.86
N CYS A 32 23.77 -12.34 -20.64
CA CYS A 32 24.21 -13.48 -21.43
C CYS A 32 22.99 -14.24 -21.96
N ILE A 33 22.93 -14.31 -23.29
CA ILE A 33 22.04 -15.14 -24.09
C ILE A 33 22.82 -16.36 -24.52
N ASP A 34 22.25 -17.56 -24.36
CA ASP A 34 22.65 -18.74 -25.13
C ASP A 34 21.51 -19.76 -25.16
N GLY A 35 21.22 -20.26 -26.37
CA GLY A 35 20.86 -21.68 -26.56
C GLY A 35 19.38 -22.05 -26.65
N GLU A 36 18.83 -21.96 -27.86
CA GLU A 36 17.69 -22.76 -28.31
C GLU A 36 17.95 -24.27 -28.15
N ARG A 37 16.89 -25.06 -27.87
CA ARG A 37 16.48 -26.29 -28.61
C ARG A 37 15.74 -27.31 -27.74
N GLY A 38 14.58 -27.78 -28.24
CA GLY A 38 14.21 -29.19 -28.11
C GLY A 38 12.80 -29.50 -27.60
N SER A 39 11.90 -29.83 -28.54
CA SER A 39 10.65 -30.56 -28.32
C SER A 39 10.85 -31.86 -27.54
N SER A 40 9.96 -32.17 -26.60
CA SER A 40 9.28 -33.48 -26.53
C SER A 40 8.20 -33.51 -25.45
N ALA A 41 7.06 -34.08 -25.83
CA ALA A 41 5.92 -34.34 -24.98
C ALA A 41 6.27 -35.38 -23.90
N THR A 42 5.78 -35.19 -22.68
CA THR A 42 5.48 -36.31 -21.78
C THR A 42 4.26 -35.95 -20.94
N LYS A 43 3.21 -36.75 -21.10
CA LYS A 43 2.02 -36.79 -20.25
C LYS A 43 2.41 -37.31 -18.87
N ILE A 44 2.08 -36.59 -17.80
CA ILE A 44 1.98 -37.18 -16.45
C ILE A 44 0.68 -36.71 -15.80
N ALA A 45 -0.05 -37.71 -15.31
CA ALA A 45 -1.43 -37.72 -14.83
C ALA A 45 -1.64 -37.03 -13.46
N PRO A 46 -2.90 -36.74 -13.06
CA PRO A 46 -3.19 -36.12 -11.78
C PRO A 46 -3.20 -37.18 -10.67
N CYS A 47 -2.33 -37.04 -9.66
CA CYS A 47 -2.46 -37.80 -8.43
C CYS A 47 -3.30 -37.02 -7.41
N SER A 48 -4.56 -37.42 -7.32
CA SER A 48 -5.35 -37.28 -6.10
C SER A 48 -4.62 -38.02 -4.99
N SER A 49 -4.31 -37.35 -3.89
CA SER A 49 -3.89 -37.98 -2.64
C SER A 49 -4.56 -37.26 -1.50
N SER A 50 -5.72 -37.82 -1.16
CA SER A 50 -6.39 -37.70 0.13
C SER A 50 -5.47 -38.27 1.20
N SER A 51 -5.03 -37.44 2.14
CA SER A 51 -4.44 -37.92 3.38
C SER A 51 -4.82 -36.99 4.53
N SER A 52 -5.91 -37.40 5.17
CA SER A 52 -6.39 -37.00 6.48
C SER A 52 -5.27 -37.10 7.51
N SER A 53 -5.00 -36.03 8.24
CA SER A 53 -4.30 -36.11 9.53
C SER A 53 -4.84 -35.02 10.46
N SER A 54 -5.67 -35.49 11.37
CA SER A 54 -6.23 -34.79 12.52
C SER A 54 -5.13 -34.36 13.49
N SER A 55 -4.91 -33.06 13.60
CA SER A 55 -4.36 -32.42 14.80
C SER A 55 -5.15 -31.15 15.05
N SER A 56 -6.03 -31.20 16.05
CA SER A 56 -6.88 -30.09 16.48
C SER A 56 -6.06 -29.05 17.25
N SER A 57 -5.13 -28.42 16.55
CA SER A 57 -4.78 -27.03 16.82
C SER A 57 -5.78 -26.17 16.04
N PRO A 58 -6.23 -25.01 16.54
CA PRO A 58 -7.03 -24.11 15.73
C PRO A 58 -6.16 -23.62 14.58
N THR A 59 -6.17 -24.37 13.47
CA THR A 59 -5.50 -23.97 12.23
C THR A 59 -6.15 -22.66 11.84
N VAL A 60 -5.42 -21.56 12.07
CA VAL A 60 -5.91 -20.23 11.80
C VAL A 60 -6.22 -20.21 10.31
N LYS A 61 -7.52 -20.16 10.01
CA LYS A 61 -8.03 -20.26 8.65
C LYS A 61 -7.62 -18.97 7.94
N ASN A 62 -6.48 -18.97 7.28
CA ASN A 62 -5.96 -17.80 6.56
C ASN A 62 -6.81 -17.57 5.31
N ARG A 63 -7.94 -16.86 5.49
CA ARG A 63 -8.87 -16.45 4.45
C ARG A 63 -9.06 -14.94 4.51
N CYS A 64 -9.20 -14.32 3.34
CA CYS A 64 -9.54 -12.91 3.21
C CYS A 64 -10.90 -12.63 3.85
N ARG A 65 -11.05 -11.57 4.65
CA ARG A 65 -12.33 -11.25 5.27
C ARG A 65 -13.37 -10.68 4.30
N SER A 66 -12.96 -10.06 3.19
CA SER A 66 -13.88 -9.47 2.21
C SER A 66 -14.37 -10.49 1.17
N CYS A 67 -13.48 -11.32 0.63
CA CYS A 67 -13.81 -12.26 -0.45
C CYS A 67 -13.71 -13.75 -0.09
N ASN A 68 -13.36 -14.08 1.16
CA ASN A 68 -13.20 -15.44 1.67
C ASN A 68 -12.21 -16.35 0.91
N LYS A 69 -11.46 -15.80 -0.06
CA LYS A 69 -10.38 -16.50 -0.76
C LYS A 69 -9.31 -16.93 0.25
N LYS A 70 -8.79 -18.15 0.10
CA LYS A 70 -7.64 -18.62 0.89
C LYS A 70 -6.43 -17.72 0.59
N VAL A 71 -5.90 -17.07 1.61
CA VAL A 71 -4.72 -16.18 1.51
C VAL A 71 -3.44 -16.87 1.98
N GLY A 72 -3.54 -18.05 2.59
CA GLY A 72 -2.37 -18.88 2.89
C GLY A 72 -1.31 -18.14 3.72
N LEU A 73 -0.05 -18.23 3.31
CA LEU A 73 1.07 -17.52 3.91
C LEU A 73 1.16 -16.04 3.48
N THR A 74 0.56 -15.68 2.34
CA THR A 74 0.64 -14.34 1.72
C THR A 74 -0.50 -13.41 2.13
N GLY A 75 -1.12 -13.65 3.29
CA GLY A 75 -2.18 -12.80 3.82
C GLY A 75 -1.65 -11.47 4.37
N PHE A 76 -2.26 -10.37 3.96
CA PHE A 76 -1.94 -9.05 4.50
C PHE A 76 -2.78 -8.78 5.75
N ALA A 77 -2.13 -8.61 6.89
CA ALA A 77 -2.79 -8.17 8.11
C ALA A 77 -3.05 -6.66 8.06
N CYS A 78 -4.30 -6.25 8.23
CA CYS A 78 -4.67 -4.86 8.39
C CYS A 78 -4.65 -4.46 9.88
N ARG A 79 -4.46 -3.16 10.16
CA ARG A 79 -4.52 -2.59 11.52
C ARG A 79 -5.85 -2.82 12.24
N CYS A 80 -6.94 -3.05 11.48
CA CYS A 80 -8.24 -3.44 12.05
C CYS A 80 -8.34 -4.92 12.48
N GLY A 81 -7.22 -5.65 12.56
CA GLY A 81 -7.13 -7.02 13.08
C GLY A 81 -7.60 -8.12 12.12
N LYS A 82 -7.89 -7.77 10.86
CA LYS A 82 -8.38 -8.70 9.83
C LYS A 82 -7.30 -8.98 8.78
N VAL A 83 -7.36 -10.14 8.14
CA VAL A 83 -6.43 -10.56 7.08
C VAL A 83 -7.13 -10.49 5.72
N PHE A 84 -6.42 -9.99 4.72
CA PHE A 84 -6.94 -9.75 3.37
C PHE A 84 -6.01 -10.31 2.28
N CYS A 85 -6.55 -10.47 1.06
CA CYS A 85 -5.78 -10.83 -0.13
C CYS A 85 -5.15 -9.58 -0.77
N GLY A 86 -4.31 -9.75 -1.79
CA GLY A 86 -3.61 -8.64 -2.45
C GLY A 86 -4.51 -7.57 -3.08
N MET A 87 -5.73 -7.92 -3.45
CA MET A 87 -6.75 -6.94 -3.87
C MET A 87 -7.22 -6.15 -2.64
N HIS A 88 -7.93 -6.80 -1.72
CA HIS A 88 -8.56 -6.15 -0.55
C HIS A 88 -7.61 -5.64 0.56
N ARG A 89 -6.34 -5.41 0.23
CA ARG A 89 -5.31 -4.91 1.14
C ARG A 89 -5.57 -3.46 1.56
N TYR A 90 -6.06 -2.63 0.65
CA TYR A 90 -6.26 -1.19 0.89
C TYR A 90 -7.52 -0.93 1.72
N SER A 91 -7.49 0.14 2.52
CA SER A 91 -8.56 0.50 3.46
C SER A 91 -9.91 0.72 2.79
N ASP A 92 -9.91 1.21 1.56
CA ASP A 92 -11.11 1.51 0.77
C ASP A 92 -11.86 0.23 0.38
N GLU A 93 -11.10 -0.84 0.09
CA GLU A 93 -11.66 -2.10 -0.41
C GLU A 93 -12.36 -2.94 0.67
N HIS A 94 -12.04 -2.73 1.94
CA HIS A 94 -12.63 -3.45 3.06
C HIS A 94 -13.32 -2.57 4.10
N ARG A 95 -13.47 -1.27 3.80
CA ARG A 95 -14.05 -0.25 4.70
C ARG A 95 -13.46 -0.36 6.11
N CYS A 96 -12.15 -0.13 6.20
CA CYS A 96 -11.42 -0.23 7.45
C CYS A 96 -12.02 0.69 8.52
N THR A 97 -12.36 0.14 9.69
CA THR A 97 -12.90 0.89 10.84
C THR A 97 -11.81 1.49 11.74
N PHE A 98 -10.56 1.48 11.29
CA PHE A 98 -9.42 1.94 12.09
C PHE A 98 -9.11 3.40 11.78
N ASP A 99 -8.96 4.23 12.81
CA ASP A 99 -8.67 5.65 12.68
C ASP A 99 -7.17 5.92 12.46
N TYR A 100 -6.75 5.85 11.19
CA TYR A 100 -5.36 6.12 10.81
C TYR A 100 -4.91 7.53 11.19
N LYS A 101 -5.78 8.53 11.04
CA LYS A 101 -5.47 9.94 11.33
C LYS A 101 -5.04 10.13 12.78
N GLU A 102 -5.79 9.55 13.71
CA GLU A 102 -5.51 9.73 15.13
C GLU A 102 -4.28 8.95 15.56
N PHE A 103 -4.15 7.71 15.10
CA PHE A 103 -2.98 6.90 15.38
C PHE A 103 -1.69 7.54 14.87
N ASP A 104 -1.70 8.05 13.64
CA ASP A 104 -0.52 8.69 13.05
C ASP A 104 -0.21 10.02 13.75
N ARG A 105 -1.21 10.79 14.20
CA ARG A 105 -1.00 11.98 15.05
C ARG A 105 -0.31 11.64 16.36
N GLN A 106 -0.74 10.57 17.04
CA GLN A 106 -0.12 10.15 18.30
C GLN A 106 1.34 9.71 18.10
N ILE A 107 1.62 9.01 16.99
CA ILE A 107 3.00 8.64 16.64
C ILE A 107 3.84 9.89 16.35
N LEU A 108 3.32 10.83 15.57
CA LEU A 108 4.01 12.08 15.25
C LEU A 108 4.33 12.89 16.50
N VAL A 109 3.38 13.03 17.42
CA VAL A 109 3.59 13.72 18.71
C VAL A 109 4.67 13.02 19.52
N LYS A 110 4.63 11.68 19.59
CA LYS A 110 5.64 10.90 20.32
C LYS A 110 7.04 11.02 19.73
N HIS A 111 7.14 11.15 18.41
CA HIS A 111 8.42 11.21 17.70
C HIS A 111 8.98 12.64 17.56
N ASN A 112 8.18 13.69 17.81
CA ASN A 112 8.65 15.06 17.70
C ASN A 112 9.67 15.36 18.81
N PRO A 113 10.94 15.65 18.48
CA PRO A 113 11.93 16.03 19.48
C PRO A 113 11.58 17.42 20.04
N VAL A 114 11.72 17.59 21.36
CA VAL A 114 11.47 18.90 21.99
C VAL A 114 12.56 19.88 21.59
N ILE A 115 12.23 20.81 20.70
CA ILE A 115 13.14 21.90 20.31
C ILE A 115 13.07 22.99 21.38
N ARG A 116 14.09 23.06 22.23
CA ARG A 116 14.32 24.20 23.11
C ARG A 116 15.25 25.16 22.36
N GLY A 117 14.78 26.37 22.07
CA GLY A 117 15.66 27.43 21.60
C GLY A 117 16.59 27.87 22.72
N ASP A 118 17.84 28.17 22.39
CA ASP A 118 18.76 28.81 23.32
C ASP A 118 18.19 30.18 23.71
N LYS A 119 18.35 30.54 24.98
CA LYS A 119 17.89 31.83 25.52
C LYS A 119 18.92 32.95 25.31
N LEU A 120 20.01 32.67 24.61
CA LEU A 120 21.10 33.61 24.43
C LEU A 120 20.81 34.49 23.20
N ASP A 121 20.91 35.81 23.39
CA ASP A 121 20.49 36.80 22.39
C ASP A 121 21.40 36.86 21.16
N ASP A 122 22.68 36.48 21.28
CA ASP A 122 23.65 36.56 20.19
C ASP A 122 24.23 35.19 19.83
N ARG A 123 23.68 34.63 18.75
CA ARG A 123 24.30 33.51 18.02
C ARG A 123 25.11 34.11 16.86
N VAL A 124 26.44 34.05 16.97
CA VAL A 124 27.43 34.58 15.99
C VAL A 124 27.25 33.97 14.60
#